data_AF-A0A031FNG5-F1
#
_entry.id   AF-A0A031FNG5-F1
#
_cell.length_a   1.000
_cell.length_b   1.000
_cell.length_c   1.000
_cell.angle_alpha   90.00
_cell.angle_beta   90.00
_cell.angle_gamma   90.00
#
_symmetry.space_group_name_H-M   'P 1'
#
loop_
_entity.id
_entity.type
_entity.pdbx_description
1 polymer ?
#
loop_
_entity_poly.entity_id
_entity_poly.type
_entity_poly.pdbx_seq_one_letter_code
_entity_poly.pdbx_strand_id
1 'polypeptide(L)'
;MKMLGKNARPGDLFYIPACRETDQQGFVIARLIENVPGNLGYLVEVFENFYVTLPSSREDVDIRNRLFKPVLCSFRFSEVPKWRVLFSDPDYDRTQSGYDAIKFLFHSSLWVGGKEIAKSQLGGSLSRIEEAVCWRTLHLIFRVNAHLAGVLGADEPYDHDRLPSDLREDNPAAIARVISLAQAMDEKFKVWAAETKKKR
;
A
#
# COMPACT_ATOMS: atom_id res chain seq x y z
N MET A 1 4.13 13.75 -13.28
CA MET A 1 4.18 12.70 -12.25
C MET A 1 5.62 12.32 -11.97
N LYS A 2 6.03 12.24 -10.69
CA LYS A 2 7.39 11.84 -10.27
C LYS A 2 7.39 10.35 -9.89
N MET A 3 8.53 9.68 -10.03
CA MET A 3 8.67 8.28 -9.57
C MET A 3 8.69 8.25 -8.04
N LEU A 4 8.01 7.25 -7.47
CA LEU A 4 8.07 6.95 -6.05
C LEU A 4 9.46 6.40 -5.69
N GLY A 5 10.00 6.82 -4.56
CA GLY A 5 11.34 6.44 -4.11
C GLY A 5 11.80 7.28 -2.93
N LYS A 6 13.12 7.40 -2.75
CA LYS A 6 13.74 8.06 -1.58
C LYS A 6 13.33 9.52 -1.36
N ASN A 7 12.88 10.22 -2.41
CA ASN A 7 12.45 11.61 -2.33
C ASN A 7 10.93 11.76 -2.10
N ALA A 8 10.23 10.65 -1.85
CA ALA A 8 8.83 10.68 -1.44
C ALA A 8 8.69 11.39 -0.09
N ARG A 9 7.61 12.14 0.07
CA ARG A 9 7.32 12.92 1.27
C ARG A 9 6.01 12.43 1.91
N PRO A 10 5.87 12.53 3.24
CA PRO A 10 4.57 12.41 3.89
C PRO A 10 3.49 13.17 3.12
N GLY A 11 2.33 12.54 2.89
CA GLY A 11 1.24 13.13 2.10
C GLY A 11 1.32 12.87 0.59
N ASP A 12 2.41 12.30 0.07
CA ASP A 12 2.45 11.85 -1.32
C ASP A 12 1.43 10.72 -1.54
N LEU A 13 0.53 10.93 -2.51
CA LEU A 13 -0.44 9.95 -2.99
C LEU A 13 0.10 9.25 -4.23
N PHE A 14 0.17 7.93 -4.21
CA PHE A 14 0.73 7.10 -5.29
C PHE A 14 -0.18 5.91 -5.61
N TYR A 15 -0.03 5.37 -6.82
CA TYR A 15 -0.82 4.21 -7.24
C TYR A 15 -0.18 2.90 -6.80
N ILE A 16 -1.01 1.89 -6.54
CA ILE A 16 -0.63 0.47 -6.46
C ILE A 16 -1.44 -0.28 -7.52
N PRO A 17 -0.81 -0.98 -8.48
CA PRO A 17 -1.52 -1.80 -9.45
C PRO A 17 -2.46 -2.78 -8.75
N ALA A 18 -3.65 -2.97 -9.29
CA ALA A 18 -4.64 -3.85 -8.70
C ALA A 18 -5.56 -4.46 -9.76
N CYS A 19 -6.16 -5.60 -9.42
CA CYS A 19 -7.18 -6.25 -10.23
C CYS A 19 -8.42 -6.55 -9.35
N ARG A 20 -9.61 -6.46 -9.93
CA ARG A 20 -10.86 -6.94 -9.32
C ARG A 20 -11.23 -8.32 -9.86
N GLU A 21 -12.20 -8.98 -9.21
CA GLU A 21 -12.71 -10.32 -9.53
C GLU A 21 -13.10 -10.53 -11.00
N THR A 22 -13.43 -9.47 -11.75
CA THR A 22 -13.78 -9.54 -13.17
C THR A 22 -12.57 -9.42 -14.12
N ASP A 23 -11.35 -9.70 -13.63
CA ASP A 23 -10.07 -9.42 -14.32
C ASP A 23 -9.92 -7.96 -14.80
N GLN A 24 -10.67 -7.04 -14.21
CA GLN A 24 -10.59 -5.63 -14.55
C GLN A 24 -9.31 -5.04 -13.95
N GLN A 25 -8.39 -4.65 -14.83
CA GLN A 25 -7.14 -4.01 -14.44
C GLN A 25 -7.35 -2.55 -14.07
N GLY A 26 -6.78 -2.14 -12.93
CA GLY A 26 -6.82 -0.78 -12.44
C GLY A 26 -5.77 -0.57 -11.37
N PHE A 27 -6.09 0.27 -10.41
CA PHE A 27 -5.22 0.58 -9.29
C PHE A 27 -6.02 1.08 -8.09
N VAL A 28 -5.41 0.96 -6.92
CA VAL A 28 -5.83 1.69 -5.72
C VAL A 28 -4.83 2.82 -5.47
N ILE A 29 -5.23 3.80 -4.67
CA ILE A 29 -4.35 4.89 -4.25
C ILE A 29 -3.90 4.62 -2.81
N ALA A 30 -2.63 4.90 -2.55
CA ALA A 30 -2.02 4.83 -1.23
C ALA A 30 -1.37 6.16 -0.87
N ARG A 31 -1.24 6.42 0.42
CA ARG A 31 -0.56 7.61 0.97
C ARG A 31 0.68 7.20 1.74
N LEU A 32 1.76 7.93 1.53
CA LEU A 32 2.93 7.85 2.41
C LEU A 32 2.62 8.58 3.72
N ILE A 33 2.62 7.87 4.84
CA ILE A 33 2.43 8.44 6.18
C ILE A 33 3.76 9.01 6.69
N GLU A 34 4.80 8.18 6.72
CA GLU A 34 6.14 8.60 7.13
C GLU A 34 7.22 7.66 6.59
N ASN A 35 8.46 8.14 6.58
CA ASN A 35 9.64 7.29 6.47
C ASN A 35 10.09 6.92 7.88
N VAL A 36 9.96 5.64 8.26
CA VAL A 36 10.23 5.20 9.62
C VAL A 36 11.75 5.11 9.83
N PRO A 37 12.30 5.73 10.90
CA PRO A 37 13.72 5.66 11.22
C PRO A 37 14.26 4.23 11.34
N GLY A 38 15.57 4.05 11.19
CA GLY A 38 16.22 2.74 11.36
C GLY A 38 16.05 1.79 10.17
N ASN A 39 15.70 2.29 8.98
CA ASN A 39 15.48 1.51 7.75
C ASN A 39 14.32 0.49 7.85
N LEU A 40 13.35 0.70 8.75
CA LEU A 40 12.15 -0.13 8.85
C LEU A 40 11.27 -0.05 7.60
N GLY A 41 11.40 1.03 6.83
CA GLY A 41 10.72 1.24 5.56
C GLY A 41 9.82 2.47 5.60
N TYR A 42 8.88 2.50 4.66
CA TYR A 42 7.92 3.57 4.50
C TYR A 42 6.58 3.10 5.08
N LEU A 43 6.07 3.82 6.07
CA LEU A 43 4.74 3.57 6.60
C LEU A 43 3.72 4.11 5.60
N VAL A 44 2.85 3.25 5.11
CA VAL A 44 1.86 3.60 4.09
C VAL A 44 0.47 3.13 4.51
N GLU A 45 -0.54 3.85 4.05
CA GLU A 45 -1.93 3.40 4.09
C GLU A 45 -2.47 3.30 2.67
N VAL A 46 -3.35 2.33 2.46
CA VAL A 46 -3.96 2.05 1.16
C VAL A 46 -5.46 2.27 1.28
N PHE A 47 -6.03 3.04 0.36
CA PHE A 47 -7.46 3.37 0.37
C PHE A 47 -8.27 2.35 -0.43
N GLU A 48 -9.54 2.16 -0.04
CA GLU A 48 -10.38 1.09 -0.60
C GLU A 48 -10.86 1.34 -2.04
N ASN A 49 -10.91 2.61 -2.47
CA ASN A 49 -11.48 2.94 -3.77
C ASN A 49 -10.60 2.44 -4.92
N PHE A 50 -11.24 1.78 -5.89
CA PHE A 50 -10.59 1.20 -7.05
C PHE A 50 -10.82 2.08 -8.28
N TYR A 51 -9.73 2.40 -8.98
CA TYR A 51 -9.72 3.32 -10.09
C TYR A 51 -9.33 2.63 -11.39
N VAL A 52 -10.13 2.86 -12.43
CA VAL A 52 -9.79 2.49 -13.82
C VAL A 52 -9.37 3.69 -14.65
N THR A 53 -9.65 4.89 -14.17
CA THR A 53 -9.25 6.17 -14.77
C THR A 53 -8.52 7.01 -13.74
N LEU A 54 -7.57 7.81 -14.20
CA LEU A 54 -6.86 8.75 -13.33
C LEU A 54 -7.83 9.80 -12.76
N PRO A 55 -7.83 10.04 -11.44
CA PRO A 55 -8.52 11.19 -10.86
C PRO A 55 -8.01 12.50 -11.47
N SER A 56 -8.88 13.50 -11.63
CA SER A 56 -8.48 14.77 -12.27
C SER A 56 -7.69 15.68 -11.33
N SER A 57 -7.97 15.57 -10.03
CA SER A 57 -7.36 16.35 -8.96
C SER A 57 -7.13 15.51 -7.71
N ARG A 58 -6.46 16.10 -6.72
CA ARG A 58 -6.24 15.46 -5.41
C ARG A 58 -7.57 15.28 -4.66
N GLU A 59 -8.47 16.25 -4.82
CA GLU A 59 -9.77 16.33 -4.17
C GLU A 59 -10.72 15.23 -4.65
N ASP A 60 -10.49 14.69 -5.85
CA ASP A 60 -11.23 13.55 -6.41
C ASP A 60 -10.78 12.20 -5.83
N VAL A 61 -9.72 12.17 -5.02
CA VAL A 61 -9.24 10.94 -4.38
C VAL A 61 -10.02 10.68 -3.09
N ASP A 62 -10.80 9.59 -3.07
CA ASP A 62 -11.47 9.14 -1.86
C ASP A 62 -10.48 8.50 -0.87
N ILE A 63 -10.26 9.20 0.25
CA ILE A 63 -9.37 8.80 1.34
C ILE A 63 -10.11 8.47 2.65
N ARG A 64 -11.45 8.33 2.60
CA ARG A 64 -12.28 8.15 3.81
C ARG A 64 -12.01 6.83 4.51
N ASN A 65 -11.85 5.77 3.72
CA ASN A 65 -11.72 4.40 4.19
C ASN A 65 -10.43 3.76 3.68
N ARG A 66 -9.80 2.98 4.56
CA ARG A 66 -8.64 2.16 4.22
C ARG A 66 -9.09 0.78 3.76
N LEU A 67 -8.36 0.24 2.79
CA LEU A 67 -8.52 -1.13 2.35
C LEU A 67 -8.07 -2.11 3.45
N PHE A 68 -7.03 -1.76 4.20
CA PHE A 68 -6.54 -2.49 5.38
C PHE A 68 -5.72 -1.59 6.29
N LYS A 69 -5.35 -2.08 7.48
CA LYS A 69 -4.49 -1.37 8.44
C LYS A 69 -3.17 -0.90 7.80
N PRO A 70 -2.60 0.26 8.18
CA PRO A 70 -1.33 0.72 7.63
C PRO A 70 -0.21 -0.32 7.75
N VAL A 71 0.70 -0.34 6.77
CA VAL A 71 1.80 -1.31 6.69
C VAL A 71 3.13 -0.62 6.42
N LEU A 72 4.22 -1.28 6.79
CA LEU A 72 5.56 -0.89 6.34
C LEU A 72 5.80 -1.42 4.94
N CYS A 73 6.33 -0.61 4.04
CA CYS A 73 6.71 -1.00 2.68
C CYS A 73 8.16 -0.60 2.41
N SER A 74 8.90 -1.43 1.67
CA SER A 74 10.32 -1.19 1.39
C SER A 74 10.58 -0.13 0.32
N PHE A 75 9.62 0.16 -0.55
CA PHE A 75 9.80 0.87 -1.83
C PHE A 75 10.99 0.35 -2.66
N ARG A 76 11.29 -0.94 -2.55
CA ARG A 76 12.22 -1.64 -3.45
C ARG A 76 11.41 -2.25 -4.60
N PHE A 77 11.79 -1.88 -5.82
CA PHE A 77 11.08 -2.20 -7.06
C PHE A 77 11.96 -3.08 -7.96
N SER A 78 12.36 -4.26 -7.45
CA SER A 78 13.19 -5.21 -8.20
C SER A 78 12.39 -6.02 -9.21
N GLU A 79 11.15 -6.39 -8.87
CA GLU A 79 10.31 -7.27 -9.67
C GLU A 79 9.26 -6.54 -10.51
N VAL A 80 8.90 -5.30 -10.14
CA VAL A 80 7.84 -4.51 -10.77
C VAL A 80 8.31 -3.09 -11.08
N PRO A 81 7.70 -2.40 -12.07
CA PRO A 81 8.01 -1.00 -12.33
C PRO A 81 7.82 -0.12 -11.10
N LYS A 82 8.64 0.92 -10.97
CA LYS A 82 8.49 1.92 -9.92
C LYS A 82 7.12 2.61 -10.04
N TRP A 83 6.41 2.69 -8.92
CA TRP A 83 5.16 3.45 -8.85
C TRP A 83 5.41 4.95 -9.02
N ARG A 84 4.34 5.71 -9.24
CA ARG A 84 4.39 7.16 -9.46
C ARG A 84 3.54 7.86 -8.42
N VAL A 85 4.05 9.00 -7.95
CA VAL A 85 3.25 9.94 -7.18
C VAL A 85 2.32 10.68 -8.14
N LEU A 86 1.03 10.56 -7.85
CA LEU A 86 -0.07 11.16 -8.60
C LEU A 86 -0.31 12.59 -8.12
N PHE A 87 -0.39 12.75 -6.80
CA PHE A 87 -0.63 14.02 -6.12
C PHE A 87 0.25 14.11 -4.88
N SER A 88 0.55 15.33 -4.45
CA SER A 88 1.23 15.59 -3.19
C SER A 88 0.30 16.45 -2.34
N ASP A 89 0.14 16.09 -1.07
CA ASP A 89 -0.55 16.90 -0.09
C ASP A 89 0.48 17.59 0.82
N PRO A 90 0.82 18.87 0.55
CA PRO A 90 1.84 19.58 1.32
C PRO A 90 1.38 19.92 2.75
N ASP A 91 0.06 19.91 3.00
CA ASP A 91 -0.55 20.22 4.29
C ASP A 91 -0.87 18.96 5.09
N TYR A 92 -0.41 17.79 4.60
CA TYR A 92 -0.59 16.52 5.28
C TYR A 92 0.13 16.51 6.63
N ASP A 93 -0.63 16.13 7.65
CA ASP A 93 -0.13 15.79 8.98
C ASP A 93 -0.54 14.36 9.34
N ARG A 94 0.33 13.63 10.03
CA ARG A 94 0.12 12.21 10.37
C ARG A 94 -1.09 11.96 11.27
N THR A 95 -1.61 12.95 11.98
CA THR A 95 -2.88 12.82 12.73
C THR A 95 -4.06 12.54 11.80
N GLN A 96 -4.01 12.98 10.54
CA GLN A 96 -5.01 12.65 9.52
C GLN A 96 -5.04 11.14 9.19
N SER A 97 -4.00 10.41 9.59
CA SER A 97 -3.91 8.96 9.47
C SER A 97 -4.10 8.26 10.82
N GLY A 98 -4.58 8.95 11.86
CA GLY A 98 -4.75 8.36 13.19
C GLY A 98 -3.45 7.71 13.70
N TYR A 99 -2.31 8.35 13.43
CA TYR A 99 -0.98 7.79 13.63
C TYR A 99 -0.76 7.17 15.01
N ASP A 100 -1.25 7.84 16.06
CA ASP A 100 -1.13 7.41 17.45
C ASP A 100 -1.85 6.08 17.76
N ALA A 101 -2.73 5.62 16.88
CA ALA A 101 -3.45 4.35 17.00
C ALA A 101 -2.86 3.23 16.12
N ILE A 102 -1.87 3.51 15.26
CA ILE A 102 -1.25 2.51 14.39
C ILE A 102 -0.36 1.60 15.24
N LYS A 103 -0.53 0.28 15.08
CA LYS A 103 0.15 -0.73 15.91
C LYS A 103 0.87 -1.75 15.05
N PHE A 104 2.13 -2.04 15.39
CA PHE A 104 2.89 -3.15 14.82
C PHE A 104 3.47 -4.03 15.92
N LEU A 105 3.31 -5.34 15.78
CA LEU A 105 3.89 -6.32 16.66
C LEU A 105 5.32 -6.63 16.20
N PHE A 106 6.31 -6.16 16.95
CA PHE A 106 7.70 -6.59 16.81
C PHE A 106 7.93 -7.89 17.60
N HIS A 107 9.12 -8.49 17.44
CA HIS A 107 9.47 -9.71 18.17
C HIS A 107 9.41 -9.52 19.70
N SER A 108 9.95 -8.42 20.22
CA SER A 108 10.05 -8.14 21.67
C SER A 108 9.20 -6.97 22.17
N SER A 109 8.62 -6.19 21.26
CA SER A 109 7.88 -4.97 21.60
C SER A 109 6.60 -4.83 20.76
N LEU A 110 5.73 -3.93 21.19
CA LEU A 110 4.65 -3.38 20.41
C LEU A 110 5.02 -1.94 20.06
N TRP A 111 5.03 -1.62 18.78
CA TRP A 111 5.16 -0.25 18.31
C TRP A 111 3.77 0.36 18.19
N VAL A 112 3.58 1.56 18.76
CA VAL A 112 2.33 2.31 18.74
C VAL A 112 2.64 3.77 18.44
N GLY A 113 2.25 4.26 17.27
CA GLY A 113 2.41 5.68 16.91
C GLY A 113 3.81 6.26 17.18
N GLY A 114 4.85 5.55 16.77
CA GLY A 114 6.24 5.99 16.94
C GLY A 114 6.87 5.64 18.30
N LYS A 115 6.16 4.95 19.20
CA LYS A 115 6.66 4.54 20.52
C LYS A 115 6.72 3.04 20.64
N GLU A 116 7.81 2.52 21.20
CA GLU A 116 7.91 1.10 21.54
C GLU A 116 7.49 0.85 22.98
N ILE A 117 6.69 -0.20 23.17
CA ILE A 117 6.22 -0.69 24.47
C ILE A 117 6.74 -2.12 24.59
N ALA A 118 7.47 -2.44 25.67
CA ALA A 118 7.99 -3.79 25.86
C ALA A 118 6.84 -4.80 26.01
N LYS A 119 6.96 -5.99 25.39
CA LYS A 119 5.91 -7.01 25.48
C LYS A 119 5.59 -7.42 26.91
N SER A 120 6.57 -7.37 27.82
CA SER A 120 6.39 -7.65 29.25
C SER A 120 5.43 -6.69 29.95
N GLN A 121 5.15 -5.53 29.35
CA GLN A 121 4.23 -4.51 29.87
C GLN A 121 2.82 -4.61 29.24
N LEU A 122 2.63 -5.52 28.28
CA LEU A 122 1.36 -5.67 27.56
C LEU A 122 0.47 -6.71 28.24
N GLY A 123 -0.78 -6.35 28.47
CA GLY A 123 -1.86 -7.29 28.81
C GLY A 123 -2.77 -7.54 27.61
N GLY A 124 -3.35 -8.74 27.52
CA GLY A 124 -4.36 -9.10 26.50
C GLY A 124 -3.82 -9.82 25.27
N SER A 125 -4.71 -10.14 24.34
CA SER A 125 -4.37 -10.86 23.10
C SER A 125 -3.78 -9.92 22.05
N LEU A 126 -2.68 -10.36 21.43
CA LEU A 126 -1.99 -9.64 20.35
C LEU A 126 -2.33 -10.19 18.96
N SER A 127 -3.23 -11.19 18.86
CA SER A 127 -3.52 -11.92 17.61
C SER A 127 -4.18 -11.10 16.50
N ARG A 128 -4.69 -9.89 16.81
CA ARG A 128 -5.33 -8.98 15.83
C ARG A 128 -4.43 -7.80 15.44
N ILE A 129 -3.17 -7.82 15.87
CA ILE A 129 -2.20 -6.77 15.58
C ILE A 129 -1.36 -7.24 14.40
N GLU A 130 -1.14 -6.34 13.45
CA GLU A 130 -0.27 -6.57 12.30
C GLU A 130 1.17 -6.83 12.78
N GLU A 131 1.82 -7.85 12.26
CA GLU A 131 3.25 -8.03 12.49
C GLU A 131 4.06 -6.90 11.82
N ALA A 132 5.22 -6.58 12.39
CA ALA A 132 6.13 -5.57 11.85
C ALA A 132 6.87 -6.07 10.59
N VAL A 133 6.13 -6.44 9.56
CA VAL A 133 6.66 -6.89 8.27
C VAL A 133 6.90 -5.70 7.35
N CYS A 134 8.12 -5.56 6.84
CA CYS A 134 8.42 -4.60 5.78
C CYS A 134 8.11 -5.23 4.42
N TRP A 135 6.95 -4.90 3.87
CA TRP A 135 6.43 -5.48 2.64
C TRP A 135 7.27 -5.12 1.41
N ARG A 136 7.54 -6.13 0.58
CA ARG A 136 8.03 -5.90 -0.79
C ARG A 136 6.91 -5.32 -1.64
N THR A 137 7.27 -4.49 -2.63
CA THR A 137 6.29 -3.82 -3.50
C THR A 137 5.42 -4.81 -4.26
N LEU A 138 6.00 -5.91 -4.74
CA LEU A 138 5.27 -7.02 -5.37
C LEU A 138 4.24 -7.64 -4.42
N HIS A 139 4.63 -7.94 -3.18
CA HIS A 139 3.78 -8.60 -2.19
C HIS A 139 2.64 -7.70 -1.72
N LEU A 140 2.87 -6.38 -1.67
CA LEU A 140 1.82 -5.43 -1.37
C LEU A 140 0.70 -5.44 -2.43
N ILE A 141 1.02 -5.72 -3.71
CA ILE A 141 0.01 -5.88 -4.76
C ILE A 141 -0.84 -7.13 -4.51
N PHE A 142 -0.23 -8.24 -4.11
CA PHE A 142 -0.97 -9.46 -3.73
C PHE A 142 -1.96 -9.20 -2.61
N ARG A 143 -1.51 -8.53 -1.54
CA ARG A 143 -2.38 -8.17 -0.42
C ARG A 143 -3.54 -7.28 -0.87
N VAL A 144 -3.27 -6.25 -1.66
CA VAL A 144 -4.32 -5.38 -2.22
C VAL A 144 -5.35 -6.21 -2.99
N ASN A 145 -4.91 -7.10 -3.88
CA ASN A 145 -5.82 -7.94 -4.65
C ASN A 145 -6.63 -8.90 -3.76
N ALA A 146 -6.04 -9.45 -2.70
CA ALA A 146 -6.75 -10.32 -1.75
C ALA A 146 -7.86 -9.58 -0.99
N HIS A 147 -7.64 -8.33 -0.59
CA HIS A 147 -8.68 -7.50 0.04
C HIS A 147 -9.76 -7.07 -0.97
N LEU A 148 -9.37 -6.71 -2.20
CA LEU A 148 -10.33 -6.36 -3.26
C LEU A 148 -11.20 -7.54 -3.70
N ALA A 149 -10.70 -8.77 -3.58
CA ALA A 149 -11.44 -10.01 -3.80
C ALA A 149 -12.22 -10.49 -2.56
N GLY A 150 -12.27 -9.71 -1.49
CA GLY A 150 -13.04 -10.04 -0.28
C GLY A 150 -12.49 -11.23 0.52
N VAL A 151 -11.30 -11.75 0.20
CA VAL A 151 -10.69 -12.90 0.90
C VAL A 151 -10.22 -12.49 2.30
N LEU A 152 -9.73 -11.26 2.44
CA LEU A 152 -9.27 -10.66 3.70
C LEU A 152 -10.08 -9.38 4.01
N GLY A 153 -10.50 -9.22 5.26
CA GLY A 153 -11.21 -8.02 5.74
C GLY A 153 -10.28 -6.87 6.14
N ALA A 154 -10.80 -5.64 6.20
CA ALA A 154 -10.00 -4.43 6.43
C ALA A 154 -9.25 -4.39 7.79
N ASP A 155 -9.79 -5.04 8.82
CA ASP A 155 -9.18 -5.11 10.15
C ASP A 155 -8.36 -6.38 10.40
N GLU A 156 -8.27 -7.25 9.40
CA GLU A 156 -7.58 -8.52 9.53
C GLU A 156 -6.08 -8.38 9.21
N PRO A 157 -5.20 -8.94 10.05
CA PRO A 157 -3.81 -9.16 9.66
C PRO A 157 -3.74 -10.00 8.39
N TYR A 158 -2.65 -9.86 7.65
CA TYR A 158 -2.42 -10.74 6.50
C TYR A 158 -2.28 -12.20 6.95
N ASP A 159 -3.04 -13.08 6.31
CA ASP A 159 -3.02 -14.53 6.56
C ASP A 159 -2.83 -15.27 5.25
N HIS A 160 -1.61 -15.79 5.05
CA HIS A 160 -1.21 -16.50 3.83
C HIS A 160 -2.04 -17.76 3.57
N ASP A 161 -2.40 -18.48 4.63
CA ASP A 161 -3.04 -19.79 4.52
C ASP A 161 -4.50 -19.69 4.07
N ARG A 162 -5.13 -18.53 4.33
CA ARG A 162 -6.48 -18.20 3.84
C ARG A 162 -6.53 -17.85 2.36
N LEU A 163 -5.41 -17.48 1.75
CA LEU A 163 -5.42 -17.05 0.36
C LEU A 163 -5.65 -18.23 -0.57
N PRO A 164 -6.47 -18.11 -1.63
CA PRO A 164 -6.49 -19.10 -2.69
C PRO A 164 -5.16 -19.08 -3.46
N SER A 165 -4.78 -20.22 -4.05
CA SER A 165 -3.45 -20.40 -4.67
C SER A 165 -3.13 -19.36 -5.74
N ASP A 166 -4.13 -18.85 -6.44
CA ASP A 166 -4.01 -17.84 -7.48
C ASP A 166 -3.78 -16.41 -6.98
N LEU A 167 -3.87 -16.20 -5.66
CA LEU A 167 -3.56 -14.95 -4.95
C LEU A 167 -2.35 -15.09 -4.01
N ARG A 168 -1.60 -16.19 -4.08
CA ARG A 168 -0.40 -16.39 -3.24
C ARG A 168 0.88 -16.00 -3.95
N GLU A 169 1.78 -15.40 -3.18
CA GLU A 169 3.12 -14.98 -3.62
C GLU A 169 4.13 -16.14 -3.79
N ASP A 170 3.75 -17.37 -3.43
CA ASP A 170 4.52 -18.60 -3.66
C ASP A 170 4.12 -19.33 -4.95
N ASN A 171 3.02 -18.92 -5.59
CA ASN A 171 2.56 -19.50 -6.84
C ASN A 171 3.19 -18.78 -8.04
N PRO A 172 4.02 -19.45 -8.86
CA PRO A 172 4.69 -18.81 -10.00
C PRO A 172 3.72 -18.20 -11.03
N ALA A 173 2.56 -18.83 -11.25
CA ALA A 173 1.56 -18.31 -12.19
C ALA A 173 0.90 -17.02 -11.64
N ALA A 174 0.66 -16.97 -10.33
CA ALA A 174 0.13 -15.79 -9.67
C ALA A 174 1.14 -14.62 -9.70
N ILE A 175 2.42 -14.92 -9.43
CA ILE A 175 3.52 -13.96 -9.54
C ILE A 175 3.60 -13.38 -10.95
N ALA A 176 3.57 -14.23 -11.97
CA ALA A 176 3.62 -13.78 -13.36
C ALA A 176 2.44 -12.85 -13.70
N ARG A 177 1.22 -13.18 -13.27
CA ARG A 177 0.04 -12.32 -13.46
C ARG A 177 0.21 -10.96 -12.78
N VAL A 178 0.67 -10.93 -11.53
CA VAL A 178 0.88 -9.66 -10.80
C VAL A 178 1.96 -8.80 -11.46
N ILE A 179 3.05 -9.40 -11.94
CA ILE A 179 4.09 -8.68 -12.68
C ILE A 179 3.53 -8.09 -13.97
N SER A 180 2.78 -8.89 -14.75
CA SER A 180 2.14 -8.42 -15.99
C SER A 180 1.13 -7.30 -15.73
N LEU A 181 0.34 -7.39 -14.66
CA LEU A 181 -0.56 -6.33 -14.20
C LEU A 181 0.22 -5.04 -13.90
N ALA A 182 1.31 -5.13 -13.15
CA ALA A 182 2.13 -3.97 -12.79
C ALA A 182 2.77 -3.31 -14.03
N GLN A 183 3.20 -4.10 -15.00
CA GLN A 183 3.73 -3.62 -16.28
C GLN A 183 2.66 -2.90 -17.10
N ALA A 184 1.48 -3.52 -17.28
CA ALA A 184 0.37 -2.93 -18.01
C ALA A 184 -0.07 -1.58 -17.39
N MET A 185 -0.07 -1.49 -16.06
CA MET A 185 -0.42 -0.27 -15.37
C MET A 185 0.64 0.83 -15.51
N ASP A 186 1.93 0.52 -15.43
CA ASP A 186 2.97 1.52 -15.69
C ASP A 186 2.89 2.07 -17.13
N GLU A 187 2.61 1.23 -18.13
CA GLU A 187 2.38 1.70 -19.50
C GLU A 187 1.18 2.66 -19.58
N LYS A 188 0.06 2.33 -18.93
CA LYS A 188 -1.10 3.22 -18.84
C LYS A 188 -0.75 4.58 -18.22
N PHE A 189 0.03 4.58 -17.14
CA PHE A 189 0.49 5.81 -16.50
C PHE A 189 1.49 6.60 -17.35
N LYS A 190 2.33 5.94 -18.16
CA LYS A 190 3.21 6.63 -19.12
C LYS A 190 2.38 7.38 -20.17
N VAL A 191 1.33 6.76 -20.69
CA VAL A 191 0.40 7.41 -21.65
C VAL A 191 -0.28 8.62 -21.01
N TRP A 192 -0.88 8.47 -19.82
CA TRP A 192 -1.52 9.59 -19.11
C TRP A 192 -0.56 10.73 -18.78
N ALA A 193 0.68 10.41 -18.41
CA ALA A 193 1.70 11.43 -18.16
C ALA A 193 2.08 12.19 -19.45
N ALA A 194 2.07 11.55 -20.61
CA ALA A 194 2.32 12.18 -21.90
C ALA A 194 1.15 13.07 -22.34
N GLU A 195 -0.09 12.63 -22.15
CA GLU A 195 -1.29 13.41 -22.47
C GLU A 195 -1.41 14.68 -21.61
N THR A 196 -1.15 14.56 -20.30
CA THR A 196 -1.17 15.72 -19.38
C THR A 196 -0.12 16.76 -19.75
N LYS A 197 1.03 16.35 -20.31
CA LYS A 197 2.06 17.28 -20.80
C LYS A 197 1.64 18.01 -22.08
N LYS A 198 0.86 17.39 -22.96
CA LYS A 198 0.39 18.03 -24.20
C LYS A 198 -0.71 19.07 -23.97
N LYS A 199 -1.42 18.98 -22.84
CA LYS A 199 -2.49 19.91 -22.46
C LYS A 199 -1.99 21.15 -21.69
N ARG A 200 -0.70 21.20 -21.37
CA ARG A 200 -0.02 22.33 -20.71
C ARG A 200 0.84 23.07 -21.72
#